data_AF-A0A1Q6TTR3-F1
#
_entry.id   AF-A0A1Q6TTR3-F1
#
_cell.length_a   1.000
_cell.length_b   1.000
_cell.length_c   1.000
_cell.angle_alpha   90.00
_cell.angle_beta   90.00
_cell.angle_gamma   90.00
#
_symmetry.space_group_name_H-M   'P 1'
#
loop_
_entity.id
_entity.type
_entity.pdbx_description
1 polymer ?
#
loop_
_entity_poly.entity_id
_entity_poly.type
_entity_poly.pdbx_seq_one_letter_code
_entity_poly.pdbx_strand_id
1 'polypeptide(L)'
;MQKDITEKKNLIKRALAATMRECRGEQSLFKYSSENDIPLSIVSEAERGLKDPQLTTIFKMAEAYSLSPGTFVDKIASKLPPKFSMIDK
;
A
#
# COMPACT_ATOMS: atom_id res chain seq x y z
N MET A 1 0.58 -24.51 3.47
CA MET A 1 1.72 -23.69 2.98
C MET A 1 1.28 -22.63 1.96
N GLN A 2 0.81 -22.97 0.75
CA GLN A 2 0.37 -21.94 -0.24
C GLN A 2 -0.82 -21.06 0.23
N LYS A 3 -1.78 -21.65 0.96
CA LYS A 3 -2.93 -20.92 1.52
C LYS A 3 -2.51 -19.85 2.53
N ASP A 4 -1.55 -20.17 3.38
CA ASP A 4 -1.02 -19.27 4.41
C ASP A 4 -0.23 -18.09 3.80
N ILE A 5 0.62 -18.36 2.80
CA ILE A 5 1.34 -17.29 2.07
C ILE A 5 0.35 -16.32 1.40
N THR A 6 -0.75 -16.85 0.83
CA THR A 6 -1.78 -16.02 0.20
C THR A 6 -2.49 -15.14 1.22
N GLU A 7 -2.82 -15.67 2.39
CA GLU A 7 -3.43 -14.90 3.49
C GLU A 7 -2.50 -13.80 3.99
N LYS A 8 -1.20 -14.10 4.18
CA LYS A 8 -0.17 -13.12 4.55
C LYS A 8 -0.02 -12.00 3.51
N LYS A 9 0.02 -12.32 2.22
CA LYS A 9 0.00 -11.31 1.14
C LYS A 9 -1.26 -10.44 1.19
N ASN A 10 -2.41 -11.04 1.46
CA ASN A 10 -3.66 -10.29 1.61
C ASN A 10 -3.67 -9.36 2.84
N LEU A 11 -2.96 -9.71 3.92
CA LEU A 11 -2.75 -8.81 5.05
C LEU A 11 -1.91 -7.59 4.64
N ILE A 12 -0.80 -7.78 3.93
CA ILE A 12 0.04 -6.68 3.42
C ILE A 12 -0.76 -5.76 2.50
N LYS A 13 -1.49 -6.31 1.52
CA LYS A 13 -2.32 -5.49 0.61
C LYS A 13 -3.40 -4.70 1.33
N ARG A 14 -4.02 -5.27 2.38
CA ARG A 14 -5.01 -4.55 3.21
C ARG A 14 -4.35 -3.44 4.03
N ALA A 15 -3.16 -3.68 4.57
CA ALA A 15 -2.39 -2.66 5.28
C ALA A 15 -1.98 -1.50 4.36
N LEU A 16 -1.52 -1.81 3.13
CA LEU A 16 -1.26 -0.82 2.10
C LEU A 16 -2.51 0.02 1.79
N ALA A 17 -3.63 -0.65 1.50
CA ALA A 17 -4.90 0.01 1.20
C ALA A 17 -5.35 0.96 2.31
N ALA A 18 -5.26 0.53 3.57
CA ALA A 18 -5.60 1.35 4.71
C ALA A 18 -4.66 2.56 4.86
N THR A 19 -3.36 2.38 4.60
CA THR A 19 -2.36 3.46 4.64
C THR A 19 -2.59 4.50 3.54
N MET A 20 -2.90 4.04 2.31
CA MET A 20 -3.24 4.93 1.21
C MET A 20 -4.47 5.79 1.52
N ARG A 21 -5.55 5.20 2.04
CA ARG A 21 -6.75 5.96 2.43
C ARG A 21 -6.47 7.01 3.50
N GLU A 22 -5.65 6.66 4.50
CA GLU A 22 -5.24 7.59 5.56
C GLU A 22 -4.42 8.76 5.00
N CYS A 23 -3.44 8.48 4.13
CA CYS A 23 -2.57 9.53 3.57
C CYS A 23 -3.30 10.40 2.55
N ARG A 24 -4.23 9.83 1.77
CA ARG A 24 -5.04 10.56 0.77
C ARG A 24 -6.09 11.46 1.42
N GLY A 25 -6.62 11.06 2.59
CA GLY A 25 -7.72 11.77 3.26
C GLY A 25 -8.92 11.96 2.33
N GLU A 26 -9.35 13.22 2.19
CA GLU A 26 -10.51 13.61 1.37
C GLU A 26 -10.19 13.79 -0.13
N GLN A 27 -8.92 13.72 -0.55
CA GLN A 27 -8.54 13.90 -1.96
C GLN A 27 -9.10 12.75 -2.81
N SER A 28 -9.76 13.02 -3.94
CA SER A 28 -10.24 11.92 -4.79
C SER A 28 -9.10 11.09 -5.39
N LEU A 29 -9.33 9.80 -5.63
CA LEU A 29 -8.38 8.92 -6.32
C LEU A 29 -7.98 9.46 -7.70
N PHE A 30 -8.93 10.05 -8.42
CA PHE A 30 -8.70 10.69 -9.71
C PHE A 30 -7.71 11.85 -9.59
N LYS A 31 -7.93 12.75 -8.61
CA LYS A 31 -7.05 13.90 -8.39
C LYS A 31 -5.64 13.45 -7.99
N TYR A 32 -5.54 12.53 -7.04
CA TYR A 32 -4.27 11.94 -6.61
C TYR A 32 -3.49 11.31 -7.78
N SER A 33 -4.19 10.51 -8.61
CA SER A 33 -3.61 9.87 -9.78
C SER A 33 -3.10 10.88 -10.81
N SER A 34 -3.91 11.89 -11.12
CA SER A 34 -3.59 12.90 -12.14
C SER A 34 -2.44 13.81 -11.73
N GLU A 35 -2.33 14.18 -10.45
CA GLU A 35 -1.29 15.11 -9.97
C GLU A 35 0.09 14.46 -9.88
N ASN A 36 0.16 13.12 -9.83
CA ASN A 36 1.39 12.39 -9.52
C ASN A 36 1.84 11.41 -10.62
N ASP A 37 1.21 11.45 -11.80
CA ASP A 37 1.52 10.56 -12.93
C ASP A 37 1.57 9.07 -12.53
N ILE A 38 0.55 8.65 -11.76
CA ILE A 38 0.34 7.24 -11.39
C ILE A 38 -0.98 6.81 -12.03
N PRO A 39 -1.03 5.72 -12.83
CA PRO A 39 -2.27 5.29 -13.47
C PRO A 39 -3.39 5.04 -12.46
N LEU A 40 -4.58 5.57 -12.74
CA LEU A 40 -5.74 5.49 -11.84
C LEU A 40 -6.11 4.04 -11.48
N SER A 41 -5.95 3.11 -12.42
CA SER A 41 -6.17 1.68 -12.18
C SER A 41 -5.24 1.13 -11.09
N ILE A 42 -3.96 1.52 -11.11
CA ILE A 42 -2.98 1.09 -10.10
C ILE A 42 -3.36 1.62 -8.71
N VAL A 43 -3.70 2.91 -8.61
CA VAL A 43 -4.09 3.51 -7.33
C VAL A 43 -5.38 2.89 -6.81
N SER A 44 -6.40 2.72 -7.67
CA SER A 44 -7.69 2.13 -7.32
C SER A 44 -7.56 0.67 -6.89
N GLU A 45 -6.80 -0.15 -7.63
CA GLU A 45 -6.56 -1.56 -7.30
C GLU A 45 -5.78 -1.71 -5.99
N ALA A 46 -4.77 -0.87 -5.76
CA ALA A 46 -3.98 -0.85 -4.53
C ALA A 46 -4.83 -0.40 -3.33
N GLU A 47 -5.61 0.67 -3.46
CA GLU A 47 -6.47 1.18 -2.39
C GLU A 47 -7.66 0.25 -2.10
N ARG A 48 -7.97 -0.70 -2.99
CA ARG A 48 -8.92 -1.80 -2.73
C ARG A 48 -8.25 -3.06 -2.15
N GLY A 49 -6.92 -3.06 -2.00
CA GLY A 49 -6.16 -4.23 -1.53
C GLY A 49 -6.12 -5.39 -2.54
N LEU A 50 -6.40 -5.11 -3.82
CA LEU A 50 -6.39 -6.11 -4.89
C LEU A 50 -4.98 -6.36 -5.40
N LYS A 51 -4.15 -5.30 -5.45
CA LYS A 51 -2.80 -5.33 -6.03
C LYS A 51 -1.72 -5.14 -4.98
N ASP A 52 -0.60 -5.79 -5.25
CA ASP A 52 0.68 -5.58 -4.58
C ASP A 52 1.58 -4.82 -5.57
N PRO A 53 1.68 -3.48 -5.47
CA PRO A 53 2.42 -2.67 -6.43
C PRO A 53 3.92 -2.96 -6.39
N GLN A 54 4.61 -2.70 -7.50
CA GLN A 54 6.07 -2.76 -7.53
C GLN A 54 6.68 -1.70 -6.61
N LEU A 55 7.89 -1.95 -6.12
CA LEU A 55 8.60 -1.05 -5.21
C LEU A 55 8.75 0.37 -5.78
N THR A 56 8.98 0.50 -7.09
CA THR A 56 9.04 1.80 -7.77
C THR A 56 7.73 2.57 -7.67
N THR A 57 6.57 1.90 -7.75
CA THR A 57 5.26 2.50 -7.52
C THR A 57 5.08 2.90 -6.06
N ILE A 58 5.53 2.08 -5.11
CA ILE A 58 5.48 2.42 -3.68
C ILE A 58 6.25 3.71 -3.38
N PHE A 59 7.42 3.90 -4.01
CA PHE A 59 8.21 5.14 -3.88
C PHE A 59 7.46 6.35 -4.43
N LYS A 60 6.93 6.25 -5.66
CA LYS A 60 6.09 7.30 -6.25
C LYS A 60 4.90 7.65 -5.36
N MET A 61 4.24 6.65 -4.78
CA MET A 61 3.12 6.87 -3.87
C MET A 61 3.53 7.59 -2.60
N ALA A 62 4.67 7.21 -1.99
CA ALA A 62 5.18 7.89 -0.81
C ALA A 62 5.47 9.38 -1.09
N GLU A 63 6.16 9.66 -2.19
CA GLU A 63 6.51 11.02 -2.63
C GLU A 63 5.26 11.86 -2.92
N ALA A 64 4.23 11.26 -3.54
CA ALA A 64 2.93 11.89 -3.79
C ALA A 64 2.21 12.33 -2.48
N TYR A 65 2.45 11.61 -1.39
CA TYR A 65 1.96 11.99 -0.06
C TYR A 65 2.93 12.89 0.72
N SER A 66 4.01 13.37 0.08
CA SER A 66 5.10 14.11 0.73
C SER A 66 5.76 13.35 1.89
N LEU A 67 5.86 12.02 1.76
CA LEU A 67 6.50 11.12 2.71
C LEU A 67 7.78 10.53 2.12
N SER A 68 8.74 10.20 2.98
CA SER A 68 9.83 9.32 2.57
C SER A 68 9.30 7.89 2.35
N PRO A 69 9.88 7.11 1.42
CA PRO A 69 9.51 5.71 1.23
C PRO A 69 9.60 4.87 2.50
N GLY A 70 10.61 5.12 3.35
CA GLY A 70 10.76 4.45 4.65
C GLY A 70 9.57 4.72 5.57
N THR A 71 9.20 5.99 5.74
CA THR A 71 8.04 6.40 6.55
C THR A 71 6.74 5.78 6.04
N PHE A 72 6.56 5.70 4.71
CA PHE A 72 5.38 5.09 4.12
C PHE A 72 5.32 3.58 4.39
N VAL A 73 6.45 2.88 4.24
CA VAL A 73 6.54 1.44 4.56
C VAL A 73 6.33 1.19 6.05
N ASP A 74 6.85 2.04 6.93
CA ASP A 74 6.62 1.94 8.38
C ASP A 74 5.13 2.06 8.74
N LYS A 75 4.42 3.01 8.11
CA LYS A 75 2.96 3.15 8.28
C LYS A 75 2.18 1.93 7.79
N ILE A 76 2.65 1.26 6.74
CA ILE A 76 2.06 0.00 6.27
C ILE A 76 2.33 -1.11 7.28
N ALA A 77 3.58 -1.26 7.71
CA ALA A 77 4.00 -2.30 8.64
C ALA A 77 3.31 -2.17 10.01
N SER A 78 3.06 -0.94 10.49
CA SER A 78 2.37 -0.70 11.76
C SER A 78 0.91 -1.15 11.78
N LYS A 79 0.32 -1.46 10.62
CA LYS A 79 -1.05 -1.97 10.49
C LYS A 79 -1.11 -3.50 10.39
N LEU A 80 0.04 -4.17 10.39
CA LEU A 80 0.11 -5.63 10.38
C LEU A 80 -0.07 -6.19 11.80
N PRO A 81 -0.50 -7.46 11.93
CA PRO A 81 -0.60 -8.11 13.24
C PRO A 81 0.75 -8.11 13.99
N PRO A 82 0.75 -8.12 15.33
CA PRO A 82 1.97 -8.25 16.11
C PRO A 82 2.77 -9.49 15.71
N LYS A 83 4.10 -9.36 15.63
CA LYS A 83 5.03 -10.44 15.23
C LYS A 83 4.74 -11.02 13.83
N PHE A 84 4.12 -10.25 12.93
CA PHE A 84 3.91 -10.67 11.55
C PHE A 84 5.24 -11.06 10.87
N SER A 85 5.23 -12.18 10.15
CA SER A 85 6.37 -12.66 9.37
C SER A 85 5.88 -13.28 8.06
N MET A 86 6.57 -12.97 6.97
CA MET A 86 6.37 -13.63 5.68
C MET A 86 7.06 -14.99 5.61
N ILE A 87 8.04 -15.22 6.48
CA ILE A 87 8.81 -16.46 6.56
C ILE A 87 8.25 -17.28 7.73
N ASP A 88 7.95 -18.55 7.46
CA ASP A 88 7.65 -19.53 8.50
C ASP A 88 8.93 -19.84 9.26
N LYS A 89 8.94 -19.60 10.58
CA LYS A 89 10.03 -19.96 11.48
C LYS A 89 9.66 -21.19 12.28
#